data_AF-A0A947P4X6-F1
#
_entry.id   AF-A0A947P4X6-F1
#
_cell.length_a   1.000
_cell.length_b   1.000
_cell.length_c   1.000
_cell.angle_alpha   90.00
_cell.angle_beta   90.00
_cell.angle_gamma   90.00
#
_symmetry.space_group_name_H-M   'P 1'
#
loop_
_entity.id
_entity.type
_entity.pdbx_description
1 polymer ?
#
loop_
_entity_poly.entity_id
_entity_poly.type
_entity_poly.pdbx_seq_one_letter_code
_entity_poly.pdbx_strand_id
1 'polypeptide(L)'
;MFRKSLFIITIIVVSQLGHGKDLPSSKKIFEMSNVEIDQLLTETSQKQMTITGRINYFSEMFLDMPYDLTCTGDGPYALYETRPLVNFDETNCMVFCEHVLALSISDSWDNFFNNLQQLRYKNGMIGMRSRNHYTMADWLPENSWLLDDISRKVGGQYTKTTTRTISHKTFFQKKGISDMRYVGPDREMTIDYVPKEDLPKVKKNVRPGDILALIFADKTDIFSAHMLMIAEKNGKLYIRESSSSKMTTFDTPYDEWVESKKDADRYVGLCFMRVRDDLNLPGKIILPWKIPQLKNR
;
A
#
# COMPACT_ATOMS: atom_id res chain seq x y z
N MET A 1 -76.90 -29.23 27.88
CA MET A 1 -75.78 -28.38 28.38
C MET A 1 -74.47 -29.07 27.99
N PHE A 2 -74.00 -28.89 26.75
CA PHE A 2 -72.78 -29.53 26.24
C PHE A 2 -71.67 -28.48 26.16
N ARG A 3 -70.66 -28.58 27.04
CA ARG A 3 -69.42 -27.78 26.98
C ARG A 3 -68.46 -28.44 25.99
N LYS A 4 -68.22 -27.81 24.84
CA LYS A 4 -67.09 -28.13 23.96
C LYS A 4 -65.85 -27.42 24.51
N SER A 5 -64.86 -28.17 24.97
CA SER A 5 -63.53 -27.64 25.30
C SER A 5 -62.74 -27.43 24.02
N LEU A 6 -62.39 -26.17 23.74
CA LEU A 6 -61.56 -25.77 22.61
C LEU A 6 -60.08 -25.87 23.03
N PHE A 7 -59.35 -26.84 22.48
CA PHE A 7 -57.89 -26.91 22.64
C PHE A 7 -57.23 -25.91 21.68
N ILE A 8 -56.63 -24.86 22.23
CA ILE A 8 -55.78 -23.92 21.49
C ILE A 8 -54.37 -24.52 21.45
N ILE A 9 -53.94 -25.00 20.28
CA ILE A 9 -52.56 -25.41 20.03
C ILE A 9 -51.77 -24.14 19.68
N THR A 10 -50.95 -23.67 20.60
CA THR A 10 -50.00 -22.58 20.36
C THR A 10 -48.78 -23.15 19.63
N ILE A 11 -48.69 -22.91 18.32
CA ILE A 11 -47.51 -23.21 17.53
C ILE A 11 -46.45 -22.15 17.85
N ILE A 12 -45.43 -22.53 18.62
CA ILE A 12 -44.23 -21.72 18.84
C ILE A 12 -43.37 -21.86 17.60
N VAL A 13 -43.36 -20.82 16.75
CA VAL A 13 -42.39 -20.69 15.65
C VAL A 13 -41.08 -20.24 16.28
N VAL A 14 -40.16 -21.19 16.48
CA VAL A 14 -38.77 -20.88 16.84
C VAL A 14 -38.11 -20.32 15.59
N SER A 15 -37.94 -19.00 15.53
CA SER A 15 -37.12 -18.36 14.51
C SER A 15 -35.66 -18.76 14.75
N GLN A 16 -35.11 -19.56 13.84
CA GLN A 16 -33.67 -19.77 13.79
C GLN A 16 -33.03 -18.42 13.42
N LEU A 17 -32.46 -17.76 14.41
CA LEU A 17 -31.51 -16.68 14.21
C LEU A 17 -30.39 -17.23 13.32
N GLY A 18 -30.24 -16.61 12.15
CA GLY A 18 -29.30 -17.01 11.13
C GLY A 18 -27.91 -17.21 11.71
N HIS A 19 -27.33 -18.36 11.41
CA HIS A 19 -25.92 -18.61 11.59
C HIS A 19 -25.16 -17.50 10.87
N GLY A 20 -24.29 -16.79 11.59
CA GLY A 20 -23.28 -15.94 10.97
C GLY A 20 -22.53 -16.77 9.95
N LYS A 21 -22.51 -16.32 8.70
CA LYS A 21 -21.66 -16.92 7.68
C LYS A 21 -20.21 -16.66 8.06
N ASP A 22 -19.52 -17.74 8.36
CA ASP A 22 -18.08 -17.79 8.62
C ASP A 22 -17.25 -17.35 7.40
N LEU A 23 -16.17 -16.62 7.71
CA LEU A 23 -14.92 -16.36 6.96
C LEU A 23 -15.02 -15.63 5.59
N PRO A 24 -14.09 -14.69 5.30
CA PRO A 24 -14.13 -13.89 4.08
C PRO A 24 -13.96 -14.79 2.86
N SER A 25 -14.73 -14.48 1.83
CA SER A 25 -14.63 -14.99 0.47
C SER A 25 -13.20 -15.42 0.11
N SER A 26 -13.03 -16.69 -0.28
CA SER A 26 -11.76 -17.24 -0.81
C SER A 26 -11.25 -16.54 -2.07
N LYS A 27 -12.03 -15.58 -2.61
CA LYS A 27 -11.69 -14.85 -3.82
C LYS A 27 -10.48 -13.94 -3.59
N LYS A 28 -9.60 -13.91 -4.58
CA LYS A 28 -8.56 -12.89 -4.69
C LYS A 28 -9.17 -11.55 -5.09
N ILE A 29 -8.47 -10.45 -4.83
CA ILE A 29 -9.02 -9.11 -5.10
C ILE A 29 -9.29 -8.87 -6.59
N PHE A 30 -8.50 -9.49 -7.47
CA PHE A 30 -8.66 -9.41 -8.93
C PHE A 30 -9.80 -10.27 -9.49
N GLU A 31 -10.49 -11.02 -8.62
CA GLU A 31 -11.69 -11.80 -8.96
C GLU A 31 -12.96 -11.12 -8.44
N MET A 32 -12.82 -9.95 -7.80
CA MET A 32 -13.92 -9.21 -7.20
C MET A 32 -14.33 -8.02 -8.08
N SER A 33 -15.63 -7.80 -8.18
CA SER A 33 -16.20 -6.55 -8.68
C SER A 33 -16.02 -5.41 -7.66
N ASN A 34 -16.11 -4.17 -8.11
CA ASN A 34 -16.05 -3.00 -7.22
C ASN A 34 -17.14 -3.03 -6.12
N VAL A 35 -18.30 -3.63 -6.40
CA VAL A 35 -19.38 -3.80 -5.42
C VAL A 35 -18.99 -4.82 -4.34
N GLU A 36 -18.34 -5.92 -4.72
CA GLU A 36 -17.81 -6.89 -3.76
C GLU A 36 -16.68 -6.29 -2.91
N ILE A 37 -15.83 -5.44 -3.51
CA ILE A 37 -14.78 -4.72 -2.78
C ILE A 37 -15.40 -3.69 -1.80
N ASP A 38 -16.45 -2.97 -2.19
CA ASP A 38 -17.18 -2.05 -1.30
C ASP A 38 -17.77 -2.78 -0.08
N GLN A 39 -18.41 -3.92 -0.31
CA GLN A 39 -18.93 -4.77 0.76
C GLN A 39 -17.81 -5.28 1.66
N LEU A 40 -16.70 -5.74 1.09
CA LEU A 40 -15.53 -6.19 1.83
C LEU A 40 -14.93 -5.07 2.71
N LEU A 41 -14.85 -3.84 2.20
CA LEU A 41 -14.38 -2.67 2.96
C LEU A 41 -15.33 -2.37 4.12
N THR A 42 -16.64 -2.40 3.86
CA THR A 42 -17.67 -2.20 4.89
C THR A 42 -17.54 -3.24 6.00
N GLU A 43 -17.47 -4.52 5.66
CA GLU A 43 -17.33 -5.62 6.64
C GLU A 43 -16.00 -5.56 7.40
N THR A 44 -14.90 -5.27 6.70
CA THR A 44 -13.56 -5.21 7.31
C THR A 44 -13.41 -4.02 8.25
N SER A 45 -14.09 -2.89 7.97
CA SER A 45 -14.08 -1.71 8.83
C SER A 45 -14.70 -1.96 10.21
N GLN A 46 -15.64 -2.90 10.32
CA GLN A 46 -16.26 -3.29 11.59
C GLN A 46 -15.36 -4.17 12.46
N LYS A 47 -14.27 -4.71 11.89
CA LYS A 47 -13.27 -5.48 12.63
C LYS A 47 -12.36 -4.53 13.39
N GLN A 48 -12.03 -4.87 14.64
CA GLN A 48 -11.12 -4.09 15.49
C GLN A 48 -9.63 -4.28 15.13
N MET A 49 -9.31 -4.26 13.83
CA MET A 49 -7.96 -4.35 13.31
C MET A 49 -7.30 -2.96 13.32
N THR A 50 -6.00 -2.92 13.59
CA THR A 50 -5.19 -1.72 13.33
C THR A 50 -5.02 -1.52 11.82
N ILE A 51 -4.52 -0.35 11.39
CA ILE A 51 -4.21 -0.09 9.97
C ILE A 51 -3.19 -1.12 9.48
N THR A 52 -2.13 -1.38 10.24
CA THR A 52 -1.13 -2.43 9.93
C THR A 52 -1.76 -3.82 9.81
N GLY A 53 -2.71 -4.16 10.69
CA GLY A 53 -3.45 -5.42 10.58
C GLY A 53 -4.20 -5.52 9.26
N ARG A 54 -4.85 -4.42 8.83
CA ARG A 54 -5.53 -4.36 7.53
C ARG A 54 -4.56 -4.37 6.34
N ILE A 55 -3.35 -3.80 6.48
CA ILE A 55 -2.31 -3.93 5.44
C ILE A 55 -1.96 -5.40 5.23
N ASN A 56 -1.74 -6.17 6.30
CA ASN A 56 -1.43 -7.59 6.17
C ASN A 56 -2.60 -8.37 5.52
N TYR A 57 -3.84 -8.07 5.94
CA TYR A 57 -5.05 -8.68 5.40
C TYR A 57 -5.27 -8.37 3.92
N PHE A 58 -5.34 -7.09 3.53
CA PHE A 58 -5.61 -6.71 2.15
C PHE A 58 -4.48 -7.08 1.22
N SER A 59 -3.21 -6.94 1.64
CA SER A 59 -2.09 -7.35 0.79
C SER A 59 -2.10 -8.83 0.44
N GLU A 60 -2.69 -9.69 1.28
CA GLU A 60 -2.78 -11.13 1.00
C GLU A 60 -3.72 -11.44 -0.15
N MET A 61 -4.76 -10.62 -0.31
CA MET A 61 -5.72 -10.75 -1.41
C MET A 61 -5.14 -10.42 -2.78
N PHE A 62 -3.96 -9.78 -2.84
CA PHE A 62 -3.23 -9.50 -4.07
C PHE A 62 -2.33 -10.66 -4.51
N LEU A 63 -2.10 -11.67 -3.67
CA LEU A 63 -1.28 -12.82 -4.07
C LEU A 63 -1.81 -13.43 -5.36
N ASP A 64 -0.89 -13.72 -6.28
CA ASP A 64 -1.12 -14.25 -7.62
C ASP A 64 -1.67 -13.24 -8.65
N MET A 65 -1.93 -11.99 -8.25
CA MET A 65 -2.39 -10.94 -9.15
C MET A 65 -1.35 -10.66 -10.25
N PRO A 66 -1.75 -10.64 -11.54
CA PRO A 66 -0.86 -10.37 -12.67
C PRO A 66 -0.09 -9.05 -12.56
N TYR A 67 1.16 -9.06 -13.04
CA TYR A 67 2.00 -7.86 -13.10
C TYR A 67 1.87 -7.14 -14.45
N ASP A 68 1.60 -5.84 -14.42
CA ASP A 68 1.82 -4.92 -15.56
C ASP A 68 2.44 -3.61 -15.05
N LEU A 69 3.61 -3.27 -15.59
CA LEU A 69 4.34 -2.04 -15.29
C LEU A 69 3.50 -0.78 -15.56
N THR A 70 2.55 -0.86 -16.50
CA THR A 70 1.72 0.27 -16.95
C THR A 70 0.23 0.11 -16.59
N CYS A 71 -0.08 -0.65 -15.53
CA CYS A 71 -1.45 -1.03 -15.20
C CYS A 71 -2.38 0.15 -14.83
N THR A 72 -1.85 1.31 -14.41
CA THR A 72 -2.62 2.49 -14.04
C THR A 72 -2.08 3.76 -14.70
N GLY A 73 -2.92 4.79 -14.79
CA GLY A 73 -2.59 6.11 -15.31
C GLY A 73 -3.35 7.23 -14.60
N ASP A 74 -3.52 8.35 -15.31
CA ASP A 74 -4.19 9.58 -14.85
C ASP A 74 -5.69 9.56 -15.19
N GLY A 75 -6.20 8.45 -15.74
CA GLY A 75 -7.58 8.27 -16.17
C GLY A 75 -7.81 8.58 -17.66
N PRO A 76 -8.99 8.22 -18.20
CA PRO A 76 -9.24 8.20 -19.65
C PRO A 76 -9.21 9.59 -20.32
N TYR A 77 -9.32 10.67 -19.54
CA TYR A 77 -9.30 12.04 -20.04
C TYR A 77 -7.95 12.74 -19.86
N ALA A 78 -6.92 12.02 -19.39
CA ALA A 78 -5.60 12.58 -19.22
C ALA A 78 -4.88 12.79 -20.55
N LEU A 79 -4.00 13.80 -20.60
CA LEU A 79 -3.23 14.11 -21.80
C LEU A 79 -2.10 13.10 -22.09
N TYR A 80 -1.44 12.57 -21.05
CA TYR A 80 -0.19 11.82 -21.21
C TYR A 80 -0.33 10.33 -20.91
N GLU A 81 -1.04 9.95 -19.85
CA GLU A 81 -1.20 8.55 -19.44
C GLU A 81 -2.68 8.24 -19.20
N THR A 82 -3.37 7.77 -20.24
CA THR A 82 -4.84 7.55 -20.25
C THR A 82 -5.30 6.26 -19.59
N ARG A 83 -4.38 5.44 -19.06
CA ARG A 83 -4.67 4.22 -18.30
C ARG A 83 -5.53 4.57 -17.07
N PRO A 84 -6.34 3.62 -16.55
CA PRO A 84 -7.32 3.92 -15.50
C PRO A 84 -6.68 4.35 -14.18
N LEU A 85 -7.45 5.09 -13.37
CA LEU A 85 -7.02 5.53 -12.02
C LEU A 85 -6.98 4.37 -11.02
N VAL A 86 -7.79 3.34 -11.22
CA VAL A 86 -7.84 2.14 -10.40
C VAL A 86 -7.80 0.94 -11.35
N ASN A 87 -6.99 -0.05 -11.03
CA ASN A 87 -6.93 -1.32 -11.77
C ASN A 87 -6.79 -2.46 -10.76
N PHE A 88 -7.77 -3.37 -10.77
CA PHE A 88 -7.74 -4.59 -9.96
C PHE A 88 -7.51 -5.85 -10.80
N ASP A 89 -7.31 -5.75 -12.12
CA ASP A 89 -6.96 -6.88 -12.99
C ASP A 89 -5.43 -7.11 -12.99
N GLU A 90 -4.65 -6.03 -12.91
CA GLU A 90 -3.19 -6.05 -12.96
C GLU A 90 -2.60 -5.04 -11.97
N THR A 91 -1.39 -5.31 -11.48
CA THR A 91 -0.68 -4.41 -10.56
C THR A 91 0.81 -4.31 -10.87
N ASN A 92 1.51 -3.43 -10.16
CA ASN A 92 2.97 -3.36 -10.10
C ASN A 92 3.40 -2.98 -8.69
N CYS A 93 4.70 -2.89 -8.43
CA CYS A 93 5.20 -2.64 -7.08
C CYS A 93 4.66 -1.36 -6.40
N MET A 94 4.54 -0.25 -7.13
CA MET A 94 4.00 1.01 -6.59
C MET A 94 2.48 0.89 -6.40
N VAL A 95 1.78 0.44 -7.45
CA VAL A 95 0.33 0.33 -7.48
C VAL A 95 -0.18 -0.62 -6.39
N PHE A 96 0.50 -1.74 -6.19
CA PHE A 96 0.24 -2.69 -5.10
C PHE A 96 0.30 -2.00 -3.73
N CYS A 97 1.39 -1.28 -3.45
CA CYS A 97 1.55 -0.61 -2.17
C CYS A 97 0.49 0.47 -1.93
N GLU A 98 0.19 1.27 -2.95
CA GLU A 98 -0.84 2.32 -2.87
C GLU A 98 -2.24 1.74 -2.67
N HIS A 99 -2.62 0.70 -3.41
CA HIS A 99 -3.93 0.08 -3.26
C HIS A 99 -4.10 -0.55 -1.88
N VAL A 100 -3.11 -1.32 -1.42
CA VAL A 100 -3.15 -1.92 -0.08
C VAL A 100 -3.28 -0.84 1.00
N LEU A 101 -2.51 0.24 0.91
CA LEU A 101 -2.62 1.34 1.86
C LEU A 101 -4.00 1.99 1.82
N ALA A 102 -4.52 2.33 0.63
CA ALA A 102 -5.83 2.95 0.47
C ALA A 102 -6.94 2.06 1.02
N LEU A 103 -6.93 0.76 0.71
CA LEU A 103 -7.88 -0.22 1.26
C LEU A 103 -7.80 -0.27 2.79
N SER A 104 -6.58 -0.22 3.34
CA SER A 104 -6.33 -0.37 4.78
C SER A 104 -6.79 0.81 5.64
N ILE A 105 -7.08 1.96 5.03
CA ILE A 105 -7.54 3.17 5.74
C ILE A 105 -8.99 3.56 5.42
N SER A 106 -9.68 2.77 4.59
CA SER A 106 -11.02 3.06 4.08
C SER A 106 -12.06 2.05 4.55
N ASP A 107 -13.32 2.46 4.55
CA ASP A 107 -14.51 1.71 4.95
C ASP A 107 -15.59 1.58 3.86
N SER A 108 -15.35 2.19 2.69
CA SER A 108 -16.20 2.11 1.50
C SER A 108 -15.36 2.32 0.23
N TRP A 109 -15.92 1.96 -0.92
CA TRP A 109 -15.32 2.18 -2.24
C TRP A 109 -15.00 3.65 -2.49
N ASP A 110 -15.93 4.56 -2.17
CA ASP A 110 -15.72 6.00 -2.36
C ASP A 110 -14.57 6.52 -1.50
N ASN A 111 -14.47 6.06 -0.25
CA ASN A 111 -13.37 6.44 0.62
C ASN A 111 -12.05 5.81 0.15
N PHE A 112 -12.05 4.55 -0.31
CA PHE A 112 -10.90 3.92 -0.97
C PHE A 112 -10.42 4.72 -2.16
N PHE A 113 -11.30 5.06 -3.10
CA PHE A 113 -10.96 5.80 -4.31
C PHE A 113 -10.35 7.16 -3.95
N ASN A 114 -11.00 7.94 -3.07
CA ASN A 114 -10.51 9.26 -2.70
C ASN A 114 -9.20 9.22 -1.90
N ASN A 115 -9.03 8.24 -1.01
CA ASN A 115 -7.78 8.04 -0.28
C ASN A 115 -6.63 7.62 -1.22
N LEU A 116 -6.90 6.78 -2.23
CA LEU A 116 -5.92 6.44 -3.25
C LEU A 116 -5.42 7.69 -3.99
N GLN A 117 -6.31 8.62 -4.31
CA GLN A 117 -5.89 9.87 -4.95
C GLN A 117 -4.97 10.69 -4.03
N GLN A 118 -5.27 10.75 -2.73
CA GLN A 118 -4.43 11.45 -1.74
C GLN A 118 -3.04 10.83 -1.57
N LEU A 119 -2.92 9.52 -1.79
CA LEU A 119 -1.64 8.80 -1.77
C LEU A 119 -0.83 9.04 -3.06
N ARG A 120 -1.49 8.93 -4.21
CA ARG A 120 -0.84 8.95 -5.53
C ARG A 120 -0.49 10.36 -6.01
N TYR A 121 -1.28 11.34 -5.64
CA TYR A 121 -1.14 12.71 -6.10
C TYR A 121 -0.95 13.69 -4.94
N LYS A 122 -0.04 14.64 -5.11
CA LYS A 122 0.08 15.83 -4.27
C LYS A 122 -1.30 16.46 -4.08
N ASN A 123 -1.71 16.60 -2.82
CA ASN A 123 -3.04 17.09 -2.40
C ASN A 123 -4.26 16.35 -2.97
N GLY A 124 -4.08 15.14 -3.52
CA GLY A 124 -5.14 14.40 -4.20
C GLY A 124 -5.57 14.98 -5.55
N MET A 125 -4.80 15.93 -6.10
CA MET A 125 -5.12 16.56 -7.37
C MET A 125 -4.58 15.73 -8.53
N ILE A 126 -5.46 15.13 -9.33
CA ILE A 126 -5.07 14.26 -10.43
C ILE A 126 -4.31 15.03 -11.51
N GLY A 127 -3.16 14.49 -11.93
CA GLY A 127 -2.42 14.99 -13.08
C GLY A 127 -0.96 14.59 -13.10
N MET A 128 -0.38 14.58 -14.31
CA MET A 128 1.01 14.17 -14.55
C MET A 128 2.03 14.93 -13.71
N ARG A 129 1.81 16.21 -13.39
CA ARG A 129 2.76 17.03 -12.60
C ARG A 129 2.55 16.93 -11.09
N SER A 130 1.33 16.59 -10.67
CA SER A 130 0.99 16.40 -9.26
C SER A 130 1.14 14.95 -8.82
N ARG A 131 1.28 13.99 -9.74
CA ARG A 131 1.55 12.60 -9.38
C ARG A 131 2.92 12.48 -8.70
N ASN A 132 2.96 11.70 -7.63
CA ASN A 132 4.16 11.40 -6.89
C ASN A 132 5.02 10.37 -7.66
N HIS A 133 6.01 10.83 -8.43
CA HIS A 133 6.79 9.96 -9.33
C HIS A 133 7.98 9.29 -8.66
N TYR A 134 8.66 10.01 -7.76
CA TYR A 134 9.83 9.48 -7.05
C TYR A 134 9.44 9.05 -5.65
N THR A 135 9.60 7.76 -5.30
CA THR A 135 9.17 7.25 -3.98
C THR A 135 9.73 8.06 -2.82
N MET A 136 11.06 8.23 -2.75
CA MET A 136 11.71 8.88 -1.60
C MET A 136 11.66 10.41 -1.65
N ALA A 137 11.31 10.97 -2.81
CA ALA A 137 11.44 12.40 -3.06
C ALA A 137 10.08 13.09 -3.22
N ASP A 138 9.07 12.37 -3.70
CA ASP A 138 7.67 12.82 -3.82
C ASP A 138 6.76 12.02 -2.88
N TRP A 139 6.67 10.71 -3.10
CA TRP A 139 5.58 9.90 -2.55
C TRP A 139 5.62 9.80 -1.03
N LEU A 140 6.77 9.47 -0.44
CA LEU A 140 6.91 9.38 1.01
C LEU A 140 6.74 10.76 1.67
N PRO A 141 7.42 11.85 1.23
CA PRO A 141 7.19 13.18 1.78
C PRO A 141 5.72 13.64 1.72
N GLU A 142 5.04 13.46 0.59
CA GLU A 142 3.63 13.81 0.42
C GLU A 142 2.67 12.92 1.22
N ASN A 143 3.16 11.75 1.67
CA ASN A 143 2.44 10.79 2.52
C ASN A 143 2.93 10.73 3.96
N SER A 144 3.70 11.73 4.41
CA SER A 144 4.18 11.86 5.80
C SER A 144 3.05 12.04 6.83
N TRP A 145 1.85 12.38 6.36
CA TRP A 145 0.63 12.40 7.16
C TRP A 145 0.16 11.00 7.60
N LEU A 146 0.61 9.95 6.90
CA LEU A 146 0.27 8.54 7.18
C LEU A 146 1.49 7.71 7.58
N LEU A 147 2.63 7.95 6.94
CA LEU A 147 3.84 7.12 7.04
C LEU A 147 5.01 7.91 7.62
N ASP A 148 5.74 7.29 8.54
CA ASP A 148 7.04 7.76 9.00
C ASP A 148 8.16 7.07 8.21
N ASP A 149 9.23 7.82 7.85
CA ASP A 149 10.51 7.22 7.51
C ASP A 149 11.16 6.69 8.80
N ILE A 150 11.21 5.36 8.92
CA ILE A 150 11.73 4.66 10.09
C ILE A 150 13.06 3.98 9.81
N SER A 151 13.76 4.35 8.73
CA SER A 151 15.04 3.75 8.34
C SER A 151 16.11 3.87 9.43
N ARG A 152 16.19 5.03 10.12
CA ARG A 152 17.05 5.19 11.31
C ARG A 152 16.59 4.36 12.51
N LYS A 153 15.27 4.27 12.74
CA LYS A 153 14.69 3.49 13.86
C LYS A 153 14.94 2.00 13.69
N VAL A 154 14.88 1.49 12.45
CA VAL A 154 15.18 0.09 12.13
C VAL A 154 16.67 -0.17 12.11
N GLY A 155 17.45 0.67 11.43
CA GLY A 155 18.88 0.47 11.25
C GLY A 155 19.73 0.74 12.49
N GLY A 156 19.35 1.70 13.32
CA GLY A 156 20.14 2.13 14.48
C GLY A 156 21.58 2.47 14.06
N GLN A 157 22.56 1.81 14.69
CA GLN A 157 23.98 1.98 14.35
C GLN A 157 24.37 1.50 12.94
N TYR A 158 23.53 0.71 12.28
CA TYR A 158 23.79 0.19 10.94
C TYR A 158 23.26 1.10 9.82
N THR A 159 22.54 2.18 10.16
CA THR A 159 22.00 3.10 9.15
C THR A 159 23.13 3.81 8.41
N LYS A 160 23.05 3.84 7.08
CA LYS A 160 23.90 4.63 6.20
C LYS A 160 23.06 5.67 5.45
N THR A 161 23.74 6.63 4.84
CA THR A 161 23.10 7.67 4.00
C THR A 161 23.55 7.58 2.56
N THR A 162 22.72 8.06 1.64
CA THR A 162 23.09 8.28 0.24
C THR A 162 22.46 9.58 -0.25
N THR A 163 23.22 10.34 -1.04
CA THR A 163 22.82 11.67 -1.55
C THR A 163 22.67 11.61 -3.07
N ARG A 164 21.59 12.19 -3.61
CA ARG A 164 21.28 12.23 -5.06
C ARG A 164 20.60 13.54 -5.42
N THR A 165 20.68 13.89 -6.69
CA THR A 165 19.98 15.05 -7.26
C THR A 165 18.79 14.58 -8.08
N ILE A 166 17.58 14.89 -7.62
CA ILE A 166 16.34 14.51 -8.29
C ILE A 166 15.90 15.65 -9.22
N SER A 167 15.67 15.33 -10.49
CA SER A 167 15.26 16.29 -11.52
C SER A 167 13.95 15.89 -12.20
N HIS A 168 12.83 16.50 -11.80
CA HIS A 168 11.56 16.34 -12.51
C HIS A 168 11.60 16.92 -13.92
N LYS A 169 12.39 17.98 -14.14
CA LYS A 169 12.58 18.55 -15.47
C LYS A 169 13.13 17.50 -16.44
N THR A 170 14.20 16.81 -16.02
CA THR A 170 14.80 15.73 -16.83
C THR A 170 13.81 14.59 -17.03
N PHE A 171 13.07 14.19 -16.00
CA PHE A 171 12.04 13.16 -16.10
C PHE A 171 10.95 13.50 -17.13
N PHE A 172 10.36 14.69 -17.03
CA PHE A 172 9.28 15.10 -17.93
C PHE A 172 9.78 15.30 -19.37
N GLN A 173 10.98 15.84 -19.56
CA GLN A 173 11.61 15.94 -20.87
C GLN A 173 11.84 14.57 -21.51
N LYS A 174 12.31 13.57 -20.74
CA LYS A 174 12.45 12.17 -21.21
C LYS A 174 11.11 11.54 -21.62
N LYS A 175 9.99 12.02 -21.04
CA LYS A 175 8.63 11.65 -21.44
C LYS A 175 8.08 12.45 -22.62
N GLY A 176 8.89 13.32 -23.25
CA GLY A 176 8.44 14.18 -24.36
C GLY A 176 7.54 15.34 -23.93
N ILE A 177 7.46 15.63 -22.62
CA ILE A 177 6.69 16.76 -22.10
C ILE A 177 7.58 18.00 -22.18
N SER A 178 7.17 19.00 -22.94
CA SER A 178 7.90 20.26 -23.12
C SER A 178 7.43 21.38 -22.17
N ASP A 179 6.16 21.33 -21.72
CA ASP A 179 5.61 22.32 -20.80
C ASP A 179 6.16 22.09 -19.38
N MET A 180 7.04 22.99 -18.94
CA MET A 180 7.71 22.92 -17.63
C MET A 180 7.06 23.81 -16.56
N ARG A 181 5.88 24.40 -16.83
CA ARG A 181 5.18 25.19 -15.82
C ARG A 181 4.87 24.32 -14.60
N TYR A 182 5.08 24.88 -13.41
CA TYR A 182 4.85 24.23 -12.12
C TYR A 182 5.72 22.99 -11.83
N VAL A 183 6.70 22.69 -12.69
CA VAL A 183 7.73 21.69 -12.38
C VAL A 183 8.67 22.28 -11.34
N GLY A 184 8.86 21.57 -10.23
CA GLY A 184 9.77 21.99 -9.17
C GLY A 184 11.23 22.05 -9.63
N PRO A 185 12.10 22.77 -8.90
CA PRO A 185 13.52 22.78 -9.19
C PRO A 185 14.16 21.43 -8.90
N ASP A 186 15.34 21.20 -9.48
CA ASP A 186 16.18 20.08 -9.10
C ASP A 186 16.56 20.20 -7.63
N ARG A 187 16.58 19.06 -6.94
CA ARG A 187 16.81 18.99 -5.49
C ARG A 187 17.85 17.96 -5.16
N GLU A 188 18.90 18.38 -4.47
CA GLU A 188 19.81 17.46 -3.81
C GLU A 188 19.16 16.96 -2.52
N MET A 189 19.11 15.66 -2.33
CA MET A 189 18.46 15.02 -1.19
C MET A 189 19.38 13.95 -0.62
N THR A 190 19.35 13.80 0.70
CA THR A 190 20.02 12.72 1.40
C THR A 190 18.96 11.87 2.10
N ILE A 191 19.00 10.56 1.89
CA ILE A 191 18.09 9.61 2.55
C ILE A 191 18.87 8.63 3.41
N ASP A 192 18.20 8.10 4.42
CA ASP A 192 18.69 7.03 5.28
C ASP A 192 18.28 5.68 4.74
N TYR A 193 19.17 4.70 4.80
CA TYR A 193 18.85 3.32 4.45
C TYR A 193 19.58 2.34 5.37
N VAL A 194 19.08 1.11 5.44
CA VAL A 194 19.81 -0.01 6.03
C VAL A 194 20.51 -0.79 4.92
N PRO A 195 21.84 -0.94 4.97
CA PRO A 195 22.59 -1.69 3.97
C PRO A 195 22.13 -3.14 3.87
N LYS A 196 22.16 -3.71 2.66
CA LYS A 196 21.72 -5.09 2.40
C LYS A 196 22.45 -6.10 3.28
N GLU A 197 23.74 -5.89 3.55
CA GLU A 197 24.57 -6.72 4.43
C GLU A 197 24.17 -6.68 5.92
N ASP A 198 23.46 -5.63 6.34
CA ASP A 198 23.05 -5.42 7.73
C ASP A 198 21.58 -5.75 7.98
N LEU A 199 20.79 -6.06 6.94
CA LEU A 199 19.39 -6.47 7.05
C LEU A 199 19.18 -7.64 8.04
N PRO A 200 20.01 -8.70 8.07
CA PRO A 200 19.86 -9.77 9.06
C PRO A 200 19.98 -9.27 10.51
N LYS A 201 20.81 -8.26 10.75
CA LYS A 201 21.11 -7.73 12.10
C LYS A 201 19.96 -6.86 12.65
N VAL A 202 19.14 -6.30 11.77
CA VAL A 202 18.05 -5.38 12.12
C VAL A 202 16.67 -6.01 12.08
N LYS A 203 16.55 -7.28 11.66
CA LYS A 203 15.27 -8.01 11.49
C LYS A 203 14.31 -7.85 12.66
N LYS A 204 14.82 -7.84 13.90
CA LYS A 204 14.01 -7.65 15.13
C LYS A 204 13.23 -6.32 15.20
N ASN A 205 13.64 -5.32 14.41
CA ASN A 205 13.00 -4.00 14.35
C ASN A 205 11.99 -3.87 13.20
N VAL A 206 12.02 -4.84 12.28
CA VAL A 206 11.10 -4.94 11.12
C VAL A 206 9.76 -5.47 11.61
N ARG A 207 8.66 -4.87 11.13
CA ARG A 207 7.30 -5.22 11.55
C ARG A 207 6.42 -5.52 10.35
N PRO A 208 5.38 -6.35 10.54
CA PRO A 208 4.33 -6.50 9.53
C PRO A 208 3.76 -5.14 9.13
N GLY A 209 3.43 -4.98 7.85
CA GLY A 209 2.93 -3.73 7.27
C GLY A 209 3.98 -2.63 7.07
N ASP A 210 5.25 -2.86 7.38
CA ASP A 210 6.33 -1.99 6.90
C ASP A 210 6.34 -1.99 5.37
N ILE A 211 6.50 -0.81 4.79
CA ILE A 211 6.67 -0.59 3.36
C ILE A 211 8.13 -0.27 3.11
N LEU A 212 8.72 -0.91 2.11
CA LEU A 212 10.15 -0.82 1.87
C LEU A 212 10.40 -0.27 0.48
N ALA A 213 11.41 0.59 0.36
CA ALA A 213 11.98 0.96 -0.93
C ALA A 213 13.34 0.29 -1.08
N LEU A 214 13.51 -0.48 -2.16
CA LEU A 214 14.81 -1.02 -2.56
C LEU A 214 15.60 0.05 -3.28
N ILE A 215 16.80 0.38 -2.79
CA ILE A 215 17.55 1.56 -3.25
C ILE A 215 18.67 1.14 -4.21
N PHE A 216 18.74 1.77 -5.39
CA PHE A 216 19.85 1.54 -6.34
C PHE A 216 21.20 1.91 -5.74
N ALA A 217 22.29 1.24 -6.14
CA ALA A 217 23.66 1.60 -5.77
C ALA A 217 24.37 2.49 -6.78
N ASP A 218 24.01 2.31 -8.05
CA ASP A 218 24.74 2.84 -9.20
C ASP A 218 24.07 4.06 -9.84
N LYS A 219 23.06 4.65 -9.19
CA LYS A 219 22.28 5.78 -9.71
C LYS A 219 22.50 7.04 -8.88
N THR A 220 22.59 8.17 -9.57
CA THR A 220 22.79 9.50 -8.98
C THR A 220 21.55 10.39 -9.07
N ASP A 221 20.53 9.98 -9.84
CA ASP A 221 19.34 10.77 -10.21
C ASP A 221 17.99 10.15 -9.80
N ILE A 222 18.03 8.96 -9.19
CA ILE A 222 16.86 8.24 -8.67
C ILE A 222 17.28 7.37 -7.48
N PHE A 223 16.49 7.30 -6.42
CA PHE A 223 16.75 6.43 -5.27
C PHE A 223 16.20 5.01 -5.47
N SER A 224 14.88 4.91 -5.56
CA SER A 224 14.15 3.64 -5.49
C SER A 224 14.14 2.88 -6.81
N ALA A 225 14.41 1.60 -6.72
CA ALA A 225 14.34 0.61 -7.78
C ALA A 225 13.02 -0.17 -7.77
N HIS A 226 12.48 -0.40 -6.58
CA HIS A 226 11.33 -1.26 -6.35
C HIS A 226 10.68 -0.94 -5.00
N MET A 227 9.41 -1.31 -4.86
CA MET A 227 8.65 -1.22 -3.62
C MET A 227 8.22 -2.61 -3.14
N LEU A 228 8.21 -2.78 -1.82
CA LEU A 228 7.94 -4.05 -1.15
C LEU A 228 7.07 -3.80 0.09
N MET A 229 6.41 -4.84 0.58
CA MET A 229 5.75 -4.83 1.90
C MET A 229 6.23 -6.00 2.75
N ILE A 230 6.34 -5.79 4.06
CA ILE A 230 6.51 -6.86 5.02
C ILE A 230 5.15 -7.47 5.34
N ALA A 231 4.98 -8.75 5.02
CA ALA A 231 3.82 -9.54 5.40
C ALA A 231 4.17 -10.49 6.56
N GLU A 232 3.16 -10.89 7.32
CA GLU A 232 3.28 -11.92 8.35
C GLU A 232 2.30 -13.06 8.09
N LYS A 233 2.80 -14.29 8.16
CA LYS A 233 1.99 -15.51 8.18
C LYS A 233 2.48 -16.43 9.27
N ASN A 234 1.58 -16.83 10.18
CA ASN A 234 1.89 -17.77 11.26
C ASN A 234 3.15 -17.38 12.05
N GLY A 235 3.30 -16.08 12.37
CA GLY A 235 4.46 -15.54 13.10
C GLY A 235 5.77 -15.47 12.31
N LYS A 236 5.77 -15.73 11.00
CA LYS A 236 6.94 -15.60 10.12
C LYS A 236 6.80 -14.41 9.19
N LEU A 237 7.90 -13.67 9.02
CA LEU A 237 7.97 -12.50 8.13
C LEU A 237 8.30 -12.91 6.70
N TYR A 238 7.61 -12.27 5.76
CA TYR A 238 7.79 -12.41 4.33
C TYR A 238 7.96 -11.03 3.70
N ILE A 239 8.74 -10.97 2.63
CA ILE A 239 8.69 -9.87 1.67
C ILE A 239 7.61 -10.21 0.66
N ARG A 240 6.58 -9.36 0.59
CA ARG A 240 5.52 -9.41 -0.42
C ARG A 240 5.79 -8.35 -1.47
N GLU A 241 5.87 -8.77 -2.73
CA GLU A 241 6.18 -7.89 -3.84
C GLU A 241 5.40 -8.26 -5.10
N SER A 242 5.06 -7.26 -5.90
CA SER A 242 4.58 -7.44 -7.26
C SER A 242 5.68 -7.08 -8.23
N SER A 243 6.18 -8.08 -8.95
CA SER A 243 7.44 -7.96 -9.70
C SER A 243 7.40 -8.71 -11.03
N SER A 244 8.06 -8.11 -12.02
CA SER A 244 8.25 -8.72 -13.33
C SER A 244 9.10 -9.99 -13.29
N SER A 245 9.84 -10.26 -12.20
CA SER A 245 10.64 -11.49 -12.07
C SER A 245 9.79 -12.76 -12.08
N LYS A 246 8.53 -12.67 -11.63
CA LYS A 246 7.55 -13.77 -11.69
C LYS A 246 6.25 -13.38 -12.39
N MET A 247 6.19 -12.16 -12.93
CA MET A 247 4.99 -11.57 -13.56
C MET A 247 3.73 -11.63 -12.68
N THR A 248 3.89 -11.54 -11.35
CA THR A 248 2.79 -11.64 -10.40
C THR A 248 3.16 -11.01 -9.05
N THR A 249 2.20 -10.98 -8.12
CA THR A 249 2.42 -10.68 -6.70
C THR A 249 2.65 -11.95 -5.90
N PHE A 250 3.75 -12.03 -5.18
CA PHE A 250 4.16 -13.24 -4.46
C PHE A 250 4.88 -12.92 -3.16
N ASP A 251 5.04 -13.94 -2.33
CA ASP A 251 5.81 -13.88 -1.09
C ASP A 251 7.15 -14.60 -1.21
N THR A 252 8.15 -14.03 -0.57
CA THR A 252 9.44 -14.68 -0.30
C THR A 252 9.73 -14.58 1.20
N PRO A 253 10.09 -15.67 1.91
CA PRO A 253 10.50 -15.58 3.30
C PRO A 253 11.58 -14.51 3.49
N TYR A 254 11.48 -13.70 4.55
CA TYR A 254 12.36 -12.53 4.74
C TYR A 254 13.85 -12.88 4.63
N ASP A 255 14.28 -13.97 5.29
CA ASP A 255 15.69 -14.36 5.30
C ASP A 255 16.17 -14.82 3.91
N GLU A 256 15.31 -15.54 3.16
CA GLU A 256 15.60 -15.95 1.79
C GLU A 256 15.70 -14.74 0.85
N TRP A 257 14.80 -13.77 1.01
CA TRP A 257 14.84 -12.54 0.23
C TRP A 257 16.12 -11.75 0.50
N VAL A 258 16.49 -11.59 1.78
CA VAL A 258 17.73 -10.89 2.17
C VAL A 258 18.96 -11.58 1.59
N GLU A 259 19.06 -12.91 1.68
CA GLU A 259 20.19 -13.64 1.08
C GLU A 259 20.21 -13.47 -0.44
N SER A 260 19.04 -13.49 -1.10
CA SER A 260 18.96 -13.27 -2.56
C SER A 260 19.45 -11.89 -3.02
N LYS A 261 19.54 -10.89 -2.14
CA LYS A 261 20.00 -9.54 -2.47
C LYS A 261 21.47 -9.29 -2.14
N LYS A 262 22.11 -10.16 -1.38
CA LYS A 262 23.48 -10.00 -0.90
C LYS A 262 24.47 -9.66 -2.02
N ASP A 263 24.42 -10.43 -3.12
CA ASP A 263 25.32 -10.25 -4.27
C ASP A 263 24.72 -9.38 -5.39
N ALA A 264 23.55 -8.75 -5.15
CA ALA A 264 22.93 -7.86 -6.11
C ALA A 264 23.58 -6.46 -6.03
N ASP A 265 24.71 -6.26 -6.70
CA ASP A 265 25.50 -5.01 -6.67
C ASP A 265 24.75 -3.77 -7.17
N ARG A 266 23.65 -3.99 -7.90
CA ARG A 266 22.73 -2.94 -8.32
C ARG A 266 22.04 -2.24 -7.14
N TYR A 267 22.02 -2.82 -5.94
CA TYR A 267 21.28 -2.30 -4.79
C TYR A 267 22.15 -2.08 -3.55
N VAL A 268 21.93 -0.96 -2.84
CA VAL A 268 22.65 -0.66 -1.58
C VAL A 268 21.97 -1.25 -0.36
N GLY A 269 20.64 -1.38 -0.39
CA GLY A 269 19.85 -1.70 0.80
C GLY A 269 18.41 -1.20 0.72
N LEU A 270 17.78 -1.08 1.88
CA LEU A 270 16.36 -0.75 2.03
C LEU A 270 16.14 0.52 2.84
N CYS A 271 15.21 1.36 2.38
CA CYS A 271 14.53 2.33 3.26
C CYS A 271 13.27 1.69 3.82
N PHE A 272 12.87 2.09 5.03
CA PHE A 272 11.72 1.57 5.74
C PHE A 272 10.72 2.70 6.00
N MET A 273 9.45 2.42 5.72
CA MET A 273 8.32 3.31 5.93
C MET A 273 7.29 2.57 6.78
N ARG A 274 6.71 3.23 7.78
CA ARG A 274 5.73 2.60 8.68
C ARG A 274 4.56 3.53 8.95
N VAL A 275 3.35 2.98 9.03
CA VAL A 275 2.17 3.74 9.47
C VAL A 275 2.45 4.36 10.84
N ARG A 276 2.18 5.65 10.97
CA ARG A 276 2.41 6.39 12.20
C ARG A 276 1.70 5.74 13.39
N ASP A 277 2.42 5.63 14.51
CA ASP A 277 1.92 4.95 15.70
C ASP A 277 0.64 5.62 16.25
N ASP A 278 0.46 6.94 16.08
CA ASP A 278 -0.75 7.68 16.52
C ASP A 278 -2.00 7.41 15.66
N LEU A 279 -1.81 6.89 14.45
CA LEU A 279 -2.88 6.51 13.53
C LEU A 279 -3.16 5.00 13.57
N ASN A 280 -2.19 4.18 13.98
CA ASN A 280 -2.27 2.73 13.91
C ASN A 280 -3.09 2.09 15.04
N LEU A 281 -4.29 2.61 15.29
CA LEU A 281 -5.18 2.19 16.37
C LEU A 281 -6.24 1.19 15.89
N PRO A 282 -6.71 0.25 16.74
CA PRO A 282 -7.80 -0.66 16.40
C PRO A 282 -9.05 0.08 15.91
N GLY A 283 -9.63 -0.37 14.80
CA GLY A 283 -10.86 0.19 14.22
C GLY A 283 -10.70 1.59 13.59
N LYS A 284 -9.49 2.16 13.56
CA LYS A 284 -9.27 3.51 13.02
C LYS A 284 -9.47 3.54 11.51
N ILE A 285 -10.41 4.34 11.02
CA ILE A 285 -10.59 4.69 9.61
C ILE A 285 -10.14 6.13 9.37
N ILE A 286 -9.59 6.42 8.19
CA ILE A 286 -9.19 7.77 7.77
C ILE A 286 -10.13 8.23 6.66
N LEU A 287 -11.04 9.13 7.02
CA LEU A 287 -11.96 9.73 6.07
C LEU A 287 -11.21 10.72 5.16
N PRO A 288 -11.45 10.73 3.83
CA PRO A 288 -10.68 11.57 2.90
C PRO A 288 -10.64 13.05 3.26
N TRP A 289 -11.76 13.61 3.73
CA TRP A 289 -11.88 15.02 4.14
C TRP A 289 -11.15 15.35 5.46
N LYS A 290 -10.57 14.36 6.15
CA LYS A 290 -9.70 14.54 7.32
C LYS A 290 -8.22 14.61 6.97
N ILE A 291 -7.82 14.18 5.76
CA ILE A 291 -6.43 14.13 5.33
C ILE A 291 -5.79 15.53 5.26
N PRO A 292 -6.46 16.61 4.78
CA PRO A 292 -5.87 17.93 4.79
C PRO A 292 -5.45 18.40 6.19
N GLN A 293 -6.20 18.06 7.25
CA GLN A 293 -5.78 18.39 8.61
C GLN A 293 -4.61 17.54 9.08
N LEU A 294 -4.49 16.29 8.64
CA LEU A 294 -3.34 15.42 8.95
C LEU A 294 -2.06 15.90 8.26
N LYS A 295 -2.15 16.40 7.01
CA LYS A 295 -1.03 16.96 6.25
C LYS A 295 -0.45 18.25 6.85
N ASN A 296 -1.20 18.93 7.71
CA ASN A 296 -0.80 20.19 8.35
C ASN A 296 -0.25 20.02 9.77
N ARG A 297 -0.06 18.77 10.24
CA ARG A 297 0.49 18.44 11.56
C ARG A 297 1.94 18.02 11.44
#